data_AF-A0A7W1T314-F1
#
_entry.id   AF-A0A7W1T314-F1
#
_cell.length_a   1.000
_cell.length_b   1.000
_cell.length_c   1.000
_cell.angle_alpha   90.00
_cell.angle_beta   90.00
_cell.angle_gamma   90.00
#
_symmetry.space_group_name_H-M   'P 1'
#
loop_
_entity.id
_entity.type
_entity.pdbx_description
1 polymer ?
#
loop_
_entity_poly.entity_id
_entity_poly.type
_entity_poly.pdbx_seq_one_letter_code
_entity_poly.pdbx_strand_id
1 'polypeptide(L)' 'MPDETQSSHPTPEPSVEQHLQGAHSLLRSLQEKVGEHPELAQAITNLEMALSILTVKTAGVI' A
#
# COMPACT_ATOMS: atom_id res chain seq x y z
N MET A 1 24.98 34.99 -16.73
CA MET A 1 23.91 34.19 -16.11
C MET A 1 23.45 33.15 -17.12
N PRO A 2 23.59 31.87 -16.76
CA PRO A 2 22.62 30.83 -17.11
C PRO A 2 22.35 29.96 -15.87
N ASP A 3 21.37 29.07 -15.77
CA ASP A 3 20.05 28.86 -16.36
C ASP A 3 19.45 27.80 -15.41
N GLU A 4 18.16 27.91 -15.12
CA GLU A 4 17.46 27.22 -14.05
C GLU A 4 17.60 25.69 -14.11
N THR A 5 18.43 25.11 -13.23
CA THR A 5 18.35 23.68 -12.94
C THR A 5 17.33 23.48 -11.82
N GLN A 6 16.06 23.54 -12.19
CA GLN A 6 14.95 23.09 -11.35
C GLN A 6 15.19 21.59 -11.08
N SER A 7 15.85 21.31 -9.96
CA SER A 7 16.04 19.96 -9.44
C SER A 7 14.67 19.42 -9.08
N SER A 8 14.04 18.73 -10.03
CA SER A 8 12.93 17.83 -9.78
C SER A 8 13.44 16.73 -8.86
N HIS A 9 13.48 17.00 -7.56
CA HIS A 9 13.61 15.94 -6.57
C HIS A 9 12.45 14.97 -6.84
N PRO A 10 12.72 13.70 -7.20
CA PRO A 10 11.66 12.71 -7.17
C PRO A 10 11.23 12.65 -5.71
N THR A 11 10.04 13.17 -5.42
CA THR A 11 9.40 12.86 -4.14
C THR A 11 9.32 11.33 -4.14
N PRO A 12 9.87 10.62 -3.15
CA PRO A 12 9.80 9.18 -3.13
C PRO A 12 8.32 8.82 -3.08
N GLU A 13 7.77 8.43 -4.24
CA GLU A 13 6.43 7.90 -4.35
C GLU A 13 6.35 6.73 -3.36
N PRO A 14 5.38 6.72 -2.44
CA PRO A 14 5.29 5.65 -1.45
C PRO A 14 5.26 4.32 -2.20
N SER A 15 6.13 3.39 -1.80
CA SER A 15 6.18 2.08 -2.44
C SER A 15 4.82 1.42 -2.40
N VAL A 16 4.54 0.55 -3.36
CA VAL A 16 3.27 -0.18 -3.46
C VAL A 16 2.95 -0.87 -2.13
N GLU A 17 3.94 -1.46 -1.44
CA GLU A 17 3.81 -1.95 -0.06
C GLU A 17 3.28 -0.91 0.94
N GLN A 18 3.78 0.33 0.91
CA GLN A 18 3.37 1.37 1.86
C GLN A 18 1.92 1.80 1.62
N HIS A 19 1.52 1.92 0.35
CA HIS A 19 0.13 2.19 0.00
C HIS A 19 -0.82 1.06 0.42
N LEU A 20 -0.43 -0.20 0.20
CA LEU A 20 -1.22 -1.36 0.64
C LEU A 20 -1.28 -1.47 2.17
N GLN A 21 -0.17 -1.23 2.87
CA GLN A 21 -0.16 -1.24 4.33
C GLN A 21 -1.06 -0.14 4.90
N GLY A 22 -1.03 1.06 4.31
CA GLY A 22 -1.94 2.15 4.64
C GLY A 22 -3.40 1.78 4.45
N ALA A 23 -3.76 1.22 3.30
CA ALA A 23 -5.11 0.77 3.00
C ALA A 23 -5.59 -0.35 3.95
N HIS A 24 -4.73 -1.31 4.28
CA HIS A 24 -5.04 -2.38 5.22
C HIS A 24 -5.30 -1.83 6.63
N SER A 25 -4.48 -0.89 7.10
CA SER A 25 -4.68 -0.23 8.40
C SER A 25 -5.99 0.56 8.44
N LEU A 26 -6.34 1.23 7.35
CA LEU A 26 -7.58 2.01 7.21
C LEU A 26 -8.81 1.09 7.25
N LEU A 27 -8.78 -0.04 6.52
CA LEU A 27 -9.84 -1.03 6.53
C LEU A 27 -10.00 -1.67 7.91
N ARG A 28 -8.91 -1.99 8.61
CA ARG A 28 -8.98 -2.51 9.99
C ARG A 28 -9.63 -1.51 10.95
N SER A 29 -9.22 -0.24 10.89
CA SER A 29 -9.84 0.82 11.70
C SER A 29 -11.32 1.06 11.33
N LEU A 30 -11.70 0.87 10.06
CA LEU A 30 -13.10 0.89 9.63
C LEU A 30 -13.87 -0.30 10.21
N GLN A 31 -13.30 -1.50 10.23
CA GLN A 31 -13.92 -2.68 10.84
C GLN A 31 -14.19 -2.48 12.33
N GLU A 32 -13.22 -1.90 13.06
CA GLU A 32 -13.37 -1.60 14.48
C GLU A 32 -14.47 -0.55 14.76
N LYS A 33 -14.66 0.40 13.85
CA LYS A 33 -15.63 1.51 14.02
C LYS A 33 -17.04 1.17 13.54
N VAL A 34 -17.16 0.37 12.49
CA VAL A 34 -18.43 0.10 11.79
C VAL A 34 -19.00 -1.29 12.17
N GLY A 35 -18.21 -2.11 12.87
CA GLY A 35 -18.57 -3.47 13.29
C GLY A 35 -18.09 -4.54 12.29
N GLU A 36 -18.33 -5.81 12.63
CA GLU A 36 -17.95 -6.92 11.75
C GLU A 36 -18.85 -6.98 10.51
N HIS A 37 -18.33 -6.47 9.40
CA HIS A 37 -18.95 -6.61 8.09
C HIS A 37 -18.18 -7.65 7.27
N PRO A 38 -18.86 -8.69 6.75
CA PRO A 38 -18.21 -9.75 5.97
C PRO A 38 -17.51 -9.19 4.71
N GLU A 39 -18.08 -8.16 4.08
CA GLU A 39 -17.48 -7.48 2.93
C GLU A 39 -16.15 -6.80 3.29
N LEU A 40 -16.04 -6.26 4.51
CA LEU A 40 -14.85 -5.56 4.98
C LEU A 40 -13.75 -6.55 5.38
N ALA A 41 -14.13 -7.67 6.01
CA ALA A 41 -13.21 -8.78 6.26
C ALA A 41 -12.65 -9.35 4.94
N GLN A 42 -13.50 -9.46 3.91
CA GLN A 42 -13.10 -9.95 2.59
C GLN A 42 -12.17 -8.96 1.87
N ALA A 43 -12.42 -7.64 1.99
CA ALA A 43 -11.53 -6.61 1.46
C ALA A 43 -10.15 -6.64 2.14
N ILE A 44 -10.10 -6.78 3.46
CA ILE A 44 -8.85 -6.95 4.24
C ILE A 44 -8.09 -8.18 3.77
N THR A 45 -8.76 -9.34 3.68
CA THR A 45 -8.16 -10.60 3.26
C THR A 45 -7.59 -10.52 1.84
N ASN A 46 -8.32 -9.88 0.91
CA ASN A 46 -7.83 -9.67 -0.46
C ASN A 46 -6.59 -8.77 -0.50
N LEU A 47 -6.51 -7.76 0.37
CA LEU A 47 -5.33 -6.91 0.50
C LEU A 47 -4.12 -7.67 1.06
N GLU A 48 -4.33 -8.50 2.07
CA GLU A 48 -3.28 -9.34 2.66
C GLU A 48 -2.74 -10.38 1.66
N MET A 49 -3.62 -10.96 0.83
CA MET A 49 -3.21 -11.83 -0.27
C MET A 49 -2.40 -11.07 -1.33
N ALA A 50 -2.85 -9.87 -1.73
CA ALA A 50 -2.11 -9.05 -2.68
C ALA A 50 -0.71 -8.68 -2.17
N LEU A 51 -0.58 -8.31 -0.88
CA LEU A 51 0.70 -8.09 -0.20
C LEU A 51 1.57 -9.35 -0.19
N SER A 52 0.99 -10.52 0.10
CA SER A 52 1.71 -11.79 0.10
C SER A 52 2.24 -12.14 -1.30
N ILE A 53 1.44 -11.92 -2.34
CA ILE A 53 1.86 -12.12 -3.74
C ILE A 53 2.98 -11.16 -4.13
N LEU A 54 2.87 -9.88 -3.77
CA LEU A 54 3.90 -8.88 -4.02
C LEU A 54 5.20 -9.23 -3.28
N THR A 55 5.12 -9.64 -2.02
CA THR A 55 6.27 -10.06 -1.21
C THR A 55 6.95 -11.29 -1.81
N VAL A 56 6.18 -12.31 -2.22
CA VAL A 56 6.72 -13.51 -2.87
C VAL A 56 7.36 -13.17 -4.21
N LYS A 57 6.74 -12.28 -4.99
CA LYS A 57 7.26 -11.85 -6.30
C LYS A 57 8.53 -11.02 -6.15
N THR A 58 8.64 -10.23 -5.10
CA THR A 58 9.86 -9.47 -4.76
C THR A 58 10.95 -10.38 -4.19
N ALA A 59 10.60 -11.45 -3.47
CA ALA A 59 11.54 -12.46 -2.97
C ALA A 59 11.98 -13.51 -4.02
N GLY A 60 11.28 -13.60 -5.15
CA GLY A 60 11.56 -14.52 -6.26
C GLY A 60 12.38 -13.93 -7.42
N VAL A 61 12.87 -12.68 -7.30
CA VAL A 61 13.86 -12.12 -8.21
C VAL A 61 15.23 -12.65 -7.81
N ILE A 62 15.59 -13.81 -8.36
CA ILE A 62 16.99 -14.25 -8.50
C ILE A 62 17.57 -13.75 -9.81
#